data_AF-A0A318A3C6-F1
#
_entry.id   AF-A0A318A3C6-F1
#
_cell.length_a   1.000
_cell.length_b   1.000
_cell.length_c   1.000
_cell.angle_alpha   90.00
_cell.angle_beta   90.00
_cell.angle_gamma   90.00
#
_symmetry.space_group_name_H-M   'P 1'
#
loop_
_entity.id
_entity.type
_entity.pdbx_description
1 polymer ?
#
loop_
_entity_poly.entity_id
_entity_poly.type
_entity_poly.pdbx_seq_one_letter_code
_entity_poly.pdbx_strand_id
1 'polypeptide(L)'
;MKPCKKRYKKILHYYLSKKKLSSSEFFVLTSLTEDEIAACFSLSRHDVRENLLLLGLVVEYQVLRLNTERKAFLSLRDKIGQKLYLWSDVVGFYDIPMVSDTILSGLLLLREHNKRHALILAMRLGLDIPEASIGIKYPYRLSNFIQRVMNSSLS
;
A
#
# COMPACT_ATOMS: atom_id res chain seq x y z
N MET A 1 18.59 16.62 -13.20
CA MET A 1 17.50 15.61 -13.26
C MET A 1 16.82 15.54 -11.89
N LYS A 2 15.49 15.63 -11.81
CA LYS A 2 14.75 15.54 -10.52
C LYS A 2 15.11 14.23 -9.78
N PRO A 3 15.25 14.22 -8.43
CA PRO A 3 15.62 13.02 -7.67
C PRO A 3 14.70 11.81 -7.92
N CYS A 4 13.38 12.04 -8.03
CA CYS A 4 12.39 11.01 -8.35
C CYS A 4 12.68 10.33 -9.70
N LYS A 5 12.99 11.09 -10.76
CA LYS A 5 13.39 10.54 -12.07
C LYS A 5 14.66 9.71 -12.00
N LYS A 6 15.64 10.11 -11.19
CA LYS A 6 16.87 9.33 -10.98
C LYS A 6 16.57 7.97 -10.35
N ARG A 7 15.73 7.96 -9.32
CA ARG A 7 15.31 6.73 -8.63
C ARG A 7 14.51 5.81 -9.57
N TYR A 8 13.58 6.38 -10.34
CA TYR A 8 12.84 5.66 -11.38
C TYR A 8 13.77 5.00 -12.39
N LYS A 9 14.69 5.76 -13.02
CA LYS A 9 15.63 5.21 -14.00
C LYS A 9 16.51 4.09 -13.43
N LYS A 10 16.92 4.20 -12.17
CA LYS A 10 17.70 3.14 -11.50
C LYS A 10 16.89 1.85 -11.35
N ILE A 11 15.63 1.96 -10.94
CA ILE A 11 14.73 0.81 -10.79
C ILE A 11 14.38 0.22 -12.17
N LEU A 12 14.03 1.06 -13.13
CA LEU A 12 13.79 0.65 -14.51
C LEU A 12 14.99 -0.15 -15.06
N HIS A 13 16.20 0.39 -14.95
CA HIS A 13 17.40 -0.29 -15.41
C HIS A 13 17.63 -1.61 -14.67
N TYR A 14 17.50 -1.64 -13.34
CA TYR A 14 17.67 -2.87 -12.56
C TYR A 14 16.70 -3.96 -13.01
N TYR A 15 15.41 -3.66 -13.14
CA TYR A 15 14.40 -4.65 -13.50
C TYR A 15 14.52 -5.09 -14.96
N LEU A 16 14.84 -4.19 -15.90
CA LEU A 16 15.03 -4.53 -17.30
C LEU A 16 16.32 -5.33 -17.57
N SER A 17 17.35 -5.18 -16.73
CA SER A 17 18.67 -5.83 -16.96
C SER A 17 18.93 -7.05 -16.08
N LYS A 18 18.27 -7.19 -14.93
CA LYS A 18 18.61 -8.21 -13.91
C LYS A 18 17.44 -9.10 -13.49
N LYS A 19 16.18 -8.75 -13.75
CA LYS A 19 15.03 -9.58 -13.36
C LYS A 19 14.18 -9.97 -14.56
N LYS A 20 13.54 -11.14 -14.45
CA LYS A 20 12.42 -11.48 -15.33
C LYS A 20 11.19 -10.73 -14.84
N LEU A 21 10.64 -9.91 -15.72
CA LEU A 21 9.37 -9.20 -15.49
C LEU A 21 8.26 -9.98 -16.19
N SER A 22 7.10 -10.07 -15.54
CA SER A 22 5.87 -10.41 -16.25
C SER A 22 5.47 -9.29 -17.22
N SER A 23 4.61 -9.59 -18.19
CA SER A 23 4.15 -8.62 -19.17
C SER A 23 3.45 -7.40 -18.54
N SER A 24 2.69 -7.63 -17.46
CA SER A 24 2.00 -6.56 -16.73
C SER A 24 2.99 -5.65 -16.01
N GLU A 25 3.98 -6.23 -15.33
CA GLU A 25 5.03 -5.51 -14.64
C GLU A 25 5.89 -4.67 -15.58
N PHE A 26 6.29 -5.25 -16.71
CA PHE A 26 7.00 -4.54 -17.77
C PHE A 26 6.19 -3.34 -18.26
N PHE A 27 4.92 -3.57 -18.64
CA PHE A 27 4.06 -2.51 -19.16
C PHE A 27 3.89 -1.37 -18.16
N VAL A 28 3.63 -1.66 -16.89
CA VAL A 28 3.48 -0.61 -15.87
C VAL A 28 4.77 0.19 -15.74
N LEU A 29 5.92 -0.47 -15.66
CA LEU A 29 7.20 0.20 -15.41
C LEU A 29 7.66 1.08 -16.58
N THR A 30 7.32 0.71 -17.83
CA THR A 30 7.69 1.47 -19.03
C THR A 30 6.66 2.54 -19.43
N SER A 31 5.46 2.54 -18.85
CA SER A 31 4.36 3.46 -19.19
C SER A 31 4.05 4.50 -18.12
N LEU A 32 4.93 4.71 -17.14
CA LEU A 32 4.67 5.66 -16.05
C LEU A 32 4.65 7.10 -16.56
N THR A 33 3.61 7.84 -16.17
CA THR A 33 3.56 9.28 -16.41
C THR A 33 4.52 10.03 -15.47
N GLU A 34 4.79 11.29 -15.79
CA GLU A 34 5.61 12.17 -14.95
C GLU A 34 5.04 12.33 -13.53
N ASP A 35 3.71 12.38 -13.40
CA ASP A 35 3.01 12.48 -12.12
C ASP A 35 3.07 11.16 -11.34
N GLU A 36 2.92 10.02 -12.02
CA GLU A 36 3.11 8.70 -11.39
C GLU A 36 4.54 8.52 -10.89
N ILE A 37 5.54 8.97 -11.65
CA ILE A 37 6.95 8.95 -11.22
C ILE A 37 7.15 9.87 -10.01
N ALA A 38 6.57 11.06 -10.01
CA ALA A 38 6.67 11.98 -8.88
C ALA A 38 6.04 11.37 -7.62
N ALA A 39 4.82 10.84 -7.72
CA ALA A 39 4.10 10.24 -6.59
C ALA A 39 4.80 8.99 -6.05
N CYS A 40 5.24 8.08 -6.93
CA CYS A 40 5.78 6.79 -6.53
C CYS A 40 7.26 6.84 -6.15
N PHE A 41 8.03 7.89 -6.50
CA PHE A 41 9.48 7.95 -6.27
C PHE A 41 9.95 9.20 -5.50
N SER A 42 9.05 10.08 -5.07
CA SER A 42 9.35 11.19 -4.14
C SER A 42 9.75 10.66 -2.76
N LEU A 43 9.00 9.69 -2.24
CA LEU A 43 9.22 9.08 -0.92
C LEU A 43 10.48 8.20 -0.89
N SER A 44 11.13 8.15 0.27
CA SER A 44 12.25 7.24 0.52
C SER A 44 11.76 5.78 0.55
N ARG A 45 12.68 4.81 0.54
CA ARG A 45 12.28 3.40 0.71
C ARG A 45 11.75 3.12 2.12
N HIS A 46 12.25 3.86 3.11
CA HIS A 46 11.84 3.75 4.49
C HIS A 46 10.40 4.25 4.66
N ASP A 47 10.09 5.46 4.19
CA ASP A 47 8.73 6.05 4.30
C ASP A 47 7.68 5.19 3.58
N VAL A 48 8.04 4.61 2.42
CA VAL A 48 7.16 3.64 1.75
C VAL A 48 6.87 2.44 2.64
N ARG A 49 7.89 1.91 3.33
CA ARG A 49 7.73 0.77 4.24
C ARG A 49 6.85 1.14 5.44
N GLU A 50 7.04 2.33 6.01
CA GLU A 50 6.23 2.82 7.13
C GLU A 50 4.77 3.03 6.72
N ASN A 51 4.51 3.63 5.55
CA ASN A 51 3.16 3.79 5.03
C ASN A 51 2.47 2.43 4.83
N LEU A 52 3.16 1.45 4.23
CA LEU A 52 2.59 0.12 4.06
C LEU A 52 2.40 -0.60 5.39
N LEU A 53 3.30 -0.43 6.36
CA LEU A 53 3.13 -0.98 7.69
C LEU A 53 1.87 -0.42 8.36
N LEU A 54 1.65 0.89 8.27
CA LEU A 54 0.47 1.55 8.82
C LEU A 54 -0.83 1.09 8.14
N LEU A 55 -0.82 0.93 6.82
CA LEU A 55 -1.94 0.32 6.09
C LEU A 55 -2.19 -1.12 6.54
N GLY A 56 -1.14 -1.89 6.77
CA GLY A 56 -1.21 -3.27 7.25
C GLY A 56 -1.82 -3.39 8.64
N LEU A 57 -1.40 -2.53 9.57
CA LEU A 57 -2.01 -2.45 10.91
C LEU A 57 -3.50 -2.15 10.84
N VAL A 58 -3.93 -1.30 9.89
CA VAL A 58 -5.36 -1.04 9.66
C VAL A 58 -6.08 -2.28 9.15
N VAL A 59 -5.48 -3.08 8.27
CA VAL A 59 -6.06 -4.36 7.85
C VAL A 59 -6.21 -5.30 9.05
N GLU A 60 -5.18 -5.46 9.87
CA GLU A 60 -5.23 -6.28 11.10
C GLU A 60 -6.33 -5.79 12.06
N TYR A 61 -6.44 -4.47 12.25
CA TYR A 61 -7.50 -3.87 13.06
C TYR A 61 -8.90 -4.23 12.54
N GLN A 62 -9.11 -4.20 11.23
CA GLN A 62 -10.40 -4.56 10.63
C GLN A 62 -10.68 -6.06 10.71
N VAL A 63 -9.66 -6.93 10.60
CA VAL A 63 -9.81 -8.38 10.85
C VAL A 63 -10.31 -8.64 12.27
N LEU A 64 -9.65 -8.06 13.27
CA LEU A 64 -10.05 -8.23 14.68
C LEU A 64 -11.46 -7.68 14.96
N ARG A 65 -11.83 -6.59 14.26
CA ARG A 65 -13.16 -6.00 14.36
C ARG A 65 -14.24 -6.94 13.82
N LEU A 66 -13.99 -7.56 12.67
CA LEU A 66 -14.91 -8.53 12.05
C LEU A 66 -15.04 -9.82 12.88
N ASN A 67 -13.95 -10.25 13.52
CA ASN A 67 -13.90 -11.46 14.35
C ASN A 67 -14.29 -11.23 15.84
N THR A 68 -14.67 -10.01 16.23
CA THR A 68 -15.07 -9.65 17.62
C THR A 68 -14.00 -9.89 18.72
N GLU A 69 -12.72 -9.82 18.38
CA GLU A 69 -11.60 -10.05 19.33
C GLU A 69 -11.25 -8.80 20.17
N ARG A 70 -12.05 -8.53 21.21
CA ARG A 70 -12.04 -7.24 21.95
C ARG A 70 -10.70 -6.81 22.56
N LYS A 71 -9.85 -7.73 23.05
CA LYS A 71 -8.59 -7.36 23.74
C LYS A 71 -7.49 -6.92 22.76
N ALA A 72 -7.22 -7.72 21.73
CA ALA A 72 -6.24 -7.39 20.70
C ALA A 72 -6.64 -6.11 19.94
N PHE A 73 -7.94 -5.94 19.72
CA PHE A 73 -8.55 -4.78 19.08
C PHE A 73 -8.21 -3.43 19.74
N LEU A 74 -8.22 -3.35 21.08
CA LEU A 74 -7.90 -2.11 21.79
C LEU A 74 -6.42 -1.72 21.64
N SER A 75 -5.51 -2.70 21.74
CA SER A 75 -4.07 -2.43 21.59
C SER A 75 -3.68 -1.90 20.20
N LEU A 76 -4.41 -2.32 19.16
CA LEU A 76 -4.20 -1.86 17.79
C LEU A 76 -4.72 -0.43 17.57
N ARG A 77 -5.78 -0.02 18.28
CA ARG A 77 -6.29 1.36 18.21
C ARG A 77 -5.26 2.37 18.67
N ASP A 78 -4.53 2.08 19.73
CA ASP A 78 -3.49 2.97 20.25
C ASP A 78 -2.32 3.09 19.27
N LYS A 79 -1.91 1.98 18.65
CA LYS A 79 -0.83 1.97 17.64
C LYS A 79 -1.19 2.72 16.36
N ILE A 80 -2.42 2.59 15.89
CA ILE A 80 -2.89 3.24 14.65
C ILE A 80 -3.23 4.72 14.88
N GLY A 81 -3.73 5.04 16.08
CA GLY A 81 -4.25 6.36 16.42
C GLY A 81 -5.69 6.60 15.96
N GLN A 82 -6.40 7.44 16.73
CA GLN A 82 -7.84 7.63 16.62
C GLN A 82 -8.33 7.98 15.22
N LYS A 83 -7.66 8.95 14.59
CA LYS A 83 -8.07 9.46 13.29
C LYS A 83 -8.08 8.35 12.24
N LEU A 84 -7.05 7.52 12.20
CA LEU A 84 -6.89 6.52 11.14
C LEU A 84 -7.85 5.35 11.30
N TYR A 85 -8.03 4.83 12.52
CA TYR A 85 -8.97 3.73 12.68
C TYR A 85 -10.42 4.16 12.39
N LEU A 86 -10.81 5.39 12.77
CA LEU A 86 -12.16 5.92 12.45
C LEU A 86 -12.38 6.08 10.95
N TRP A 87 -11.37 6.57 10.21
CA TRP A 87 -11.45 6.63 8.74
C TRP A 87 -11.49 5.25 8.11
N SER A 88 -10.80 4.26 8.67
CA SER A 88 -10.89 2.88 8.19
C SER A 88 -12.27 2.26 8.45
N ASP A 89 -12.92 2.60 9.57
CA ASP A 89 -14.22 2.04 9.93
C ASP A 89 -15.33 2.40 8.94
N VAL A 90 -15.22 3.56 8.29
CA VAL A 90 -16.21 4.02 7.29
C VAL A 90 -16.00 3.41 5.90
N VAL A 91 -14.86 2.77 5.62
CA VAL A 91 -14.55 2.12 4.32
C VAL A 91 -15.46 0.91 4.05
N GLY A 92 -15.89 0.23 5.12
CA GLY A 92 -16.82 -0.90 5.05
C GLY A 92 -16.15 -2.18 4.54
N PHE A 93 -15.09 -2.60 5.22
CA PHE A 93 -14.48 -3.91 5.01
C PHE A 93 -15.48 -5.02 5.36
N TYR A 94 -15.60 -6.04 4.50
CA TYR A 94 -16.51 -7.18 4.74
C TYR A 94 -15.87 -8.54 4.50
N ASP A 95 -14.74 -8.61 3.80
CA ASP A 95 -13.97 -9.83 3.60
C ASP A 95 -12.49 -9.48 3.55
N ILE A 96 -11.67 -10.14 4.36
CA ILE A 96 -10.23 -9.88 4.47
C ILE A 96 -9.49 -11.21 4.52
N PRO A 97 -8.66 -11.53 3.51
CA PRO A 97 -7.88 -12.75 3.51
C PRO A 97 -6.78 -12.68 4.56
N MET A 98 -6.43 -13.84 5.12
CA MET A 98 -5.31 -13.94 6.04
C MET A 98 -3.99 -13.77 5.28
N VAL A 99 -3.19 -12.78 5.67
CA VAL A 99 -1.86 -12.52 5.12
C VAL A 99 -0.86 -12.58 6.27
N SER A 100 0.26 -13.27 6.07
CA SER A 100 1.23 -13.58 7.12
C SER A 100 2.10 -12.40 7.55
N ASP A 101 2.16 -11.34 6.75
CA ASP A 101 3.03 -10.18 6.97
C ASP A 101 2.22 -8.88 6.89
N THR A 102 2.45 -7.98 7.86
CA THR A 102 1.75 -6.70 7.96
C THR A 102 2.01 -5.80 6.75
N ILE A 103 3.24 -5.75 6.24
CA ILE A 103 3.58 -4.93 5.05
C ILE A 103 2.87 -5.48 3.82
N LEU A 104 2.83 -6.81 3.66
CA LEU A 104 2.07 -7.44 2.58
C LEU A 104 0.56 -7.17 2.71
N SER A 105 0.02 -7.12 3.92
CA SER A 105 -1.37 -6.71 4.17
C SER A 105 -1.63 -5.27 3.74
N GLY A 106 -0.72 -4.35 4.05
CA GLY A 106 -0.81 -2.97 3.61
C GLY A 106 -0.69 -2.81 2.09
N LEU A 107 0.18 -3.61 1.46
CA LEU A 107 0.32 -3.66 0.01
C LEU A 107 -0.95 -4.18 -0.66
N LEU A 108 -1.59 -5.19 -0.07
CA LEU A 108 -2.86 -5.73 -0.52
C LEU A 108 -3.96 -4.66 -0.46
N LEU A 109 -4.04 -3.90 0.63
CA LEU A 109 -5.00 -2.81 0.75
C LEU A 109 -4.74 -1.70 -0.28
N LEU A 110 -3.48 -1.35 -0.52
CA LEU A 110 -3.12 -0.37 -1.55
C LEU A 110 -3.49 -0.85 -2.95
N ARG A 111 -3.38 -2.15 -3.23
CA ARG A 111 -3.75 -2.76 -4.52
C ARG A 111 -5.22 -2.59 -4.83
N GLU A 112 -6.11 -2.72 -3.83
CA GLU A 112 -7.55 -2.49 -4.01
C GLU A 112 -7.88 -1.05 -4.41
N HIS A 113 -7.06 -0.09 -3.94
CA HIS A 113 -7.19 1.30 -4.34
C HIS A 113 -6.58 1.59 -5.71
N ASN A 114 -5.33 1.17 -5.92
CA ASN A 114 -4.58 1.43 -7.14
C ASN A 114 -3.54 0.32 -7.40
N LYS A 115 -3.90 -0.61 -8.29
CA LYS A 115 -3.06 -1.75 -8.69
C LYS A 115 -1.70 -1.33 -9.24
N ARG A 116 -1.65 -0.29 -10.07
CA ARG A 116 -0.39 0.21 -10.67
C ARG A 116 0.55 0.73 -9.60
N HIS A 117 0.02 1.55 -8.69
CA HIS A 117 0.80 2.12 -7.60
C HIS A 117 1.34 1.03 -6.65
N ALA A 118 0.48 0.08 -6.25
CA ALA A 118 0.90 -1.05 -5.43
C ALA A 118 2.04 -1.84 -6.09
N LEU A 119 1.94 -2.11 -7.39
CA LEU A 119 2.97 -2.84 -8.13
C LEU A 119 4.32 -2.11 -8.16
N ILE A 120 4.31 -0.79 -8.36
CA ILE A 120 5.55 0.00 -8.32
C ILE A 120 6.16 -0.04 -6.92
N LEU A 121 5.37 0.12 -5.85
CA LEU A 121 5.90 0.09 -4.47
C LEU A 121 6.41 -1.30 -4.07
N ALA A 122 5.73 -2.36 -4.52
CA ALA A 122 6.18 -3.74 -4.36
C ALA A 122 7.57 -3.94 -4.98
N MET A 123 7.76 -3.49 -6.23
CA MET A 123 9.05 -3.51 -6.90
C MET A 123 10.12 -2.71 -6.16
N ARG A 124 9.77 -1.51 -5.66
CA ARG A 124 10.70 -0.69 -4.88
C ARG A 124 11.19 -1.41 -3.62
N LEU A 125 10.34 -2.22 -3.02
CA LEU A 125 10.64 -2.98 -1.81
C LEU A 125 11.20 -4.38 -2.09
N GLY A 126 11.15 -4.85 -3.34
CA GLY A 126 11.51 -6.21 -3.71
C GLY A 126 10.54 -7.26 -3.17
N LEU A 127 9.26 -6.90 -3.06
CA LEU A 127 8.17 -7.76 -2.58
C LEU A 127 7.30 -8.20 -3.75
N ASP A 128 6.69 -9.37 -3.59
CA ASP A 128 5.65 -9.85 -4.50
C ASP A 128 4.27 -9.41 -3.97
N ILE A 129 3.36 -9.09 -4.88
CA ILE A 129 2.01 -8.63 -4.51
C ILE A 129 1.15 -9.86 -4.23
N PRO A 130 0.47 -9.95 -3.08
CA PRO A 130 -0.46 -11.04 -2.81
C PRO A 130 -1.58 -11.07 -3.87
N GLU A 131 -1.89 -12.27 -4.38
CA GLU A 131 -2.95 -12.44 -5.40
C GLU A 131 -4.37 -12.29 -4.83
N ALA A 132 -4.51 -12.42 -3.51
CA ALA A 132 -5.78 -12.29 -2.78
C ALA A 132 -6.44 -10.91 -2.96
N SER A 133 -7.70 -10.78 -2.54
CA SER A 133 -8.46 -9.52 -2.63
C SER A 133 -9.16 -9.20 -1.32
N ILE A 134 -9.32 -7.91 -1.02
CA ILE A 134 -10.09 -7.44 0.13
C ILE A 134 -11.48 -6.98 -0.33
N GLY A 135 -12.53 -7.45 0.34
CA GLY A 135 -13.90 -7.02 0.14
C GLY A 135 -14.16 -5.64 0.74
N ILE A 136 -14.43 -4.64 -0.11
CA ILE A 136 -14.65 -3.25 0.28
C ILE A 136 -16.02 -2.76 -0.20
N LYS A 137 -16.87 -2.32 0.74
CA LYS A 137 -18.22 -1.84 0.43
C LYS A 137 -18.25 -0.44 -0.19
N TYR A 138 -17.32 0.44 0.19
CA TYR A 138 -17.30 1.83 -0.25
C TYR A 138 -15.92 2.24 -0.83
N PRO A 139 -15.61 1.90 -2.10
CA PRO A 139 -14.30 2.16 -2.71
C PRO A 139 -13.88 3.64 -2.72
N TYR A 140 -14.82 4.58 -2.85
CA TYR A 140 -14.53 6.01 -2.79
C TYR A 140 -13.98 6.46 -1.41
N ARG A 141 -14.42 5.80 -0.33
CA ARG A 141 -13.92 6.08 1.03
C ARG A 141 -12.54 5.49 1.24
N LEU A 142 -12.25 4.35 0.61
CA LEU A 142 -10.90 3.79 0.56
C LEU A 142 -9.93 4.79 -0.06
N SER A 143 -10.27 5.39 -1.20
CA SER A 143 -9.41 6.40 -1.85
C SER A 143 -9.06 7.56 -0.93
N ASN A 144 -10.05 8.12 -0.24
CA ASN A 144 -9.83 9.18 0.74
C ASN A 144 -8.96 8.72 1.92
N PHE A 145 -9.16 7.50 2.41
CA PHE A 145 -8.36 6.92 3.48
C PHE A 145 -6.89 6.73 3.05
N ILE A 146 -6.65 6.12 1.88
CA ILE A 146 -5.29 5.90 1.36
C ILE A 146 -4.56 7.22 1.16
N GLN A 147 -5.20 8.24 0.60
CA GLN A 147 -4.59 9.56 0.43
C GLN A 147 -4.14 10.16 1.77
N ARG A 148 -4.92 9.99 2.84
CA ARG A 148 -4.55 10.48 4.18
C ARG A 148 -3.31 9.78 4.74
N VAL A 149 -3.19 8.47 4.52
CA VAL A 149 -2.01 7.70 4.95
C VAL A 149 -0.79 8.10 4.13
N MET A 150 -0.91 8.07 2.80
CA MET A 150 0.23 8.35 1.91
C MET A 150 0.74 9.79 2.03
N ASN A 151 -0.13 10.77 2.27
CA ASN A 151 0.28 12.17 2.41
C ASN A 151 0.79 12.52 3.82
N SER A 152 0.55 11.69 4.83
CA SER A 152 1.05 11.94 6.20
C SER A 152 2.57 11.81 6.34
N SER A 153 3.22 11.17 5.36
CA SER A 153 4.69 11.04 5.28
C SER A 153 5.39 12.19 4.55
N LEU A 154 4.62 13.16 4.03
CA LEU A 154 5.12 14.35 3.32
C LEU A 154 5.13 15.62 4.20
N SER A 155 4.68 15.51 5.45
CA SER A 155 4.64 16.57 6.47
C SER A 155 5.66 16.32 7.56
#